data_AF-A0A3L7Y0Q4-F1
#
_entry.id   AF-A0A3L7Y0Q4-F1
#
_cell.length_a   1.000
_cell.length_b   1.000
_cell.length_c   1.000
_cell.angle_alpha   90.00
_cell.angle_beta   90.00
_cell.angle_gamma   90.00
#
_symmetry.space_group_name_H-M   'P 1'
#
loop_
_entity.id
_entity.type
_entity.pdbx_description
1 polymer ?
#
loop_
_entity_poly.entity_id
_entity_poly.type
_entity_poly.pdbx_seq_one_letter_code
_entity_poly.pdbx_strand_id
1 'polypeptide(L)' 'MSAPPDPRRRTSTQRVTTWRDGVATEHDDLLIGEEPAQISVAGPDGQQIEVAVTMRTPGNEEELAVGFLVSESLIVP' A
#
# COMPACT_ATOMS: atom_id res chain seq x y z
N MET A 1 10.41 0.41 -22.89
CA MET A 1 10.08 0.37 -21.45
C MET A 1 8.60 0.02 -21.33
N SER A 2 8.25 -0.97 -20.50
CA SER A 2 6.85 -1.20 -20.13
C SER A 2 6.30 0.06 -19.45
N ALA A 3 4.98 0.29 -19.54
CA ALA A 3 4.35 1.32 -18.73
C ALA A 3 4.61 1.01 -17.24
N PRO A 4 4.84 2.02 -16.38
CA PRO A 4 5.00 1.78 -14.96
C PRO A 4 3.75 1.07 -14.40
N PRO A 5 3.91 0.18 -13.41
CA PRO A 5 2.76 -0.47 -12.77
C PRO A 5 1.84 0.57 -12.15
N ASP A 6 0.52 0.40 -12.32
CA ASP A 6 -0.47 1.25 -11.65
C ASP A 6 -0.54 0.83 -10.16
N PRO A 7 -0.11 1.69 -9.22
CA PRO A 7 -0.06 1.33 -7.80
C PRO A 7 -1.45 1.12 -7.19
N ARG A 8 -2.51 1.62 -7.85
CA ARG A 8 -3.90 1.41 -7.43
C ARG A 8 -4.42 0.02 -7.76
N ARG A 9 -3.68 -0.74 -8.57
CA ARG A 9 -4.02 -2.13 -8.90
C ARG A 9 -3.30 -3.07 -7.95
N ARG A 10 -4.04 -3.92 -7.25
CA ARG A 10 -3.48 -4.88 -6.27
C ARG A 10 -2.32 -5.70 -6.84
N THR A 11 -2.46 -6.20 -8.06
CA THR A 11 -1.39 -6.91 -8.77
C THR A 11 -1.32 -6.50 -10.23
N SER A 12 -0.14 -6.53 -10.84
CA SER A 12 0.05 -6.32 -12.27
C SER A 12 1.22 -7.16 -12.80
N THR A 13 1.07 -7.69 -14.00
CA THR A 13 2.19 -8.35 -14.69
C THR A 13 3.07 -7.29 -15.32
N GLN A 14 4.36 -7.32 -15.01
CA GLN A 14 5.34 -6.36 -15.52
C GLN A 14 6.56 -7.08 -16.08
N ARG A 15 7.14 -6.53 -17.15
CA ARG A 15 8.45 -6.96 -17.64
C ARG A 15 9.53 -6.45 -16.69
N VAL A 16 10.24 -7.36 -16.03
CA VAL A 16 11.32 -7.03 -15.09
C VAL A 16 12.65 -7.54 -15.61
N THR A 17 13.74 -6.86 -15.22
CA THR A 17 15.11 -7.33 -15.43
C THR A 17 15.67 -7.76 -14.09
N THR A 18 16.05 -9.04 -13.98
CA THR A 18 16.69 -9.58 -12.78
C THR A 18 18.16 -9.87 -13.06
N TRP A 19 19.01 -9.80 -12.03
CA TRP A 19 20.43 -10.09 -12.14
C TRP A 19 20.80 -11.25 -11.22
N ARG A 20 21.47 -12.27 -11.76
CA ARG A 20 21.99 -13.42 -11.01
C ARG A 20 23.32 -13.85 -11.60
N ASP A 21 24.35 -13.98 -10.76
CA ASP A 21 25.70 -14.42 -11.15
C ASP A 21 26.30 -13.65 -12.34
N GLY A 22 26.07 -12.34 -12.39
CA GLY A 22 26.54 -11.47 -13.48
C GLY A 22 25.74 -11.59 -14.78
N VAL A 23 24.67 -12.37 -14.80
CA VAL A 23 23.76 -12.52 -15.95
C VAL A 23 22.47 -11.74 -15.69
N ALA A 24 22.10 -10.88 -16.64
CA ALA A 24 20.81 -10.18 -16.65
C ALA A 24 19.77 -11.01 -17.41
N THR A 25 18.59 -11.20 -16.82
CA THR A 25 17.47 -11.93 -17.44
C THR A 25 16.21 -11.09 -17.38
N GLU A 26 15.58 -10.89 -18.54
CA GLU A 26 14.26 -10.27 -18.66
C GLU A 26 13.16 -11.32 -18.70
N HIS A 27 12.12 -11.14 -17.91
CA HIS A 27 10.91 -11.98 -17.92
C HIS A 27 9.71 -11.21 -17.38
N ASP A 28 8.50 -11.73 -17.61
CA ASP A 28 7.29 -11.21 -16.98
C ASP A 28 7.20 -11.74 -15.55
N ASP A 29 6.91 -10.84 -14.60
CA ASP A 29 6.70 -11.17 -13.20
C ASP A 29 5.41 -10.50 -12.69
N LEU A 30 4.83 -11.06 -11.63
CA LEU A 30 3.64 -10.52 -10.98
C LEU A 30 4.04 -9.61 -9.83
N LEU A 31 3.84 -8.31 -10.01
CA LEU A 31 4.16 -7.30 -8.99
C LEU A 31 2.91 -6.86 -8.23
N ILE A 32 3.07 -6.57 -6.94
CA ILE A 32 2.03 -5.91 -6.14
C ILE A 32 2.05 -4.40 -6.34
N GLY A 33 0.88 -3.78 -6.30
CA GLY A 33 0.76 -2.32 -6.22
C GLY A 33 0.81 -1.88 -4.75
N GLU A 34 1.60 -0.85 -4.47
CA GLU A 34 1.59 -0.16 -3.19
C GLU A 34 1.44 1.34 -3.38
N GLU A 35 0.60 1.96 -2.56
CA GLU A 35 0.42 3.41 -2.55
C GLU A 35 0.32 3.94 -1.11
N PRO A 36 0.71 5.20 -0.87
CA PRO A 36 0.53 5.80 0.44
C PRO A 36 -0.97 5.92 0.79
N ALA A 37 -1.31 5.56 2.02
CA ALA A 37 -2.62 5.75 2.62
C ALA A 37 -2.47 6.64 3.86
N GLN A 38 -3.23 7.74 3.86
CA GLN A 38 -3.36 8.60 5.02
C GLN A 38 -4.52 8.12 5.88
N ILE A 39 -4.25 7.86 7.16
CA ILE A 39 -5.27 7.55 8.17
C ILE A 39 -5.58 8.85 8.92
N SER A 40 -6.87 9.21 8.94
CA SER A 40 -7.37 10.36 9.67
C SER A 40 -8.54 9.94 10.56
N VAL A 41 -8.69 10.61 11.71
CA VAL A 41 -9.76 10.36 12.67
C VAL A 41 -10.50 11.65 12.94
N ALA A 42 -11.84 11.59 13.02
CA ALA A 42 -12.68 12.72 13.40
C ALA A 42 -13.37 12.43 14.73
N GLY A 43 -13.25 13.36 15.69
CA GLY A 43 -13.93 13.29 16.97
C GLY A 43 -15.39 13.79 16.91
N PRO A 44 -16.14 13.76 18.03
CA PRO A 44 -17.52 14.25 18.10
C PRO A 44 -17.69 15.74 17.78
N ASP A 45 -16.63 16.53 17.92
CA ASP A 45 -16.57 17.94 17.54
C ASP A 45 -16.34 18.16 16.03
N GLY A 46 -16.20 17.07 15.27
CA GLY A 46 -15.97 17.08 13.83
C GLY A 46 -14.55 17.50 13.41
N GLN A 47 -13.63 17.73 14.36
CA GLN A 47 -12.25 18.04 14.02
C GLN A 47 -11.54 16.78 13.53
N GLN A 48 -11.00 16.85 12.31
CA GLN A 48 -10.22 15.79 11.71
C GLN A 48 -8.75 15.96 12.07
N ILE A 49 -8.14 14.87 12.55
CA ILE A 49 -6.72 14.80 12.88
C ILE A 49 -6.07 13.76 11.97
N GLU A 50 -5.00 14.15 11.30
CA GLU A 50 -4.14 13.23 10.55
C GLU A 50 -3.28 12.44 11.53
N VAL A 51 -3.40 11.12 11.51
CA VAL A 51 -2.78 10.24 12.52
C VAL A 51 -1.48 9.65 11.99
N ALA A 52 -1.52 9.12 10.76
CA ALA A 52 -0.40 8.43 10.17
C ALA A 52 -0.50 8.41 8.64
N VAL A 53 0.64 8.23 8.00
CA VAL A 53 0.74 7.84 6.59
C VAL A 53 1.50 6.51 6.55
N THR A 54 0.92 5.50 5.92
CA THR A 54 1.53 4.18 5.74
C THR A 54 1.38 3.72 4.29
N MET A 55 2.16 2.72 3.87
CA MET A 55 1.95 2.08 2.57
C MET A 55 0.79 1.09 2.66
N ARG A 56 -0.06 1.04 1.63
CA ARG A 56 -1.12 0.03 1.50
C ARG A 56 -1.01 -0.74 0.19
N THR A 57 -1.43 -1.99 0.24
CA THR A 57 -1.83 -2.74 -0.95
C THR A 57 -3.34 -2.53 -1.17
N PRO A 58 -3.81 -2.24 -2.39
CA PRO A 58 -5.23 -1.98 -2.66
C PRO A 58 -6.18 -3.14 -2.32
N GLY A 59 -7.28 -2.84 -1.64
CA GLY A 59 -8.45 -3.72 -1.51
C GLY A 59 -9.02 -3.93 -0.11
N ASN A 60 -8.34 -3.52 0.97
CA ASN A 60 -8.76 -3.71 2.37
C ASN A 60 -8.45 -2.45 3.21
N GLU A 61 -8.78 -1.27 2.68
CA GLU A 61 -8.40 0.01 3.27
C GLU A 61 -9.04 0.25 4.64
N GLU A 62 -10.29 -0.18 4.81
CA GLU A 62 -11.05 0.01 6.05
C GLU A 62 -10.48 -0.87 7.17
N GLU A 63 -10.24 -2.16 6.90
CA GLU A 63 -9.65 -3.08 7.86
C GLU A 63 -8.23 -2.67 8.25
N LEU A 64 -7.44 -2.17 7.28
CA LEU A 64 -6.11 -1.61 7.57
C LEU A 64 -6.21 -0.41 8.50
N ALA A 65 -7.11 0.55 8.23
CA ALA A 65 -7.27 1.73 9.06
C ALA A 65 -7.73 1.39 10.47
N VAL A 66 -8.78 0.57 10.62
CA VAL A 66 -9.28 0.15 11.94
C VAL A 66 -8.23 -0.67 12.69
N GLY A 67 -7.59 -1.64 12.03
CA GLY A 67 -6.55 -2.47 12.61
C GLY A 67 -5.35 -1.64 13.08
N PHE A 68 -4.94 -0.63 12.31
CA PHE A 68 -3.88 0.31 12.71
C PHE A 68 -4.28 1.08 13.97
N LEU A 69 -5.48 1.68 14.00
CA LEU A 69 -5.93 2.47 15.16
C LEU A 69 -6.05 1.62 16.44
N VAL A 70 -6.48 0.37 16.33
CA VAL A 70 -6.54 -0.55 17.47
C VAL A 70 -5.14 -0.97 17.91
N SER A 71 -4.27 -1.38 16.98
CA SER A 71 -2.92 -1.87 17.32
C SER A 71 -2.02 -0.80 17.91
N GLU A 72 -2.16 0.45 17.47
CA GLU A 72 -1.46 1.62 18.01
C GLU A 72 -2.17 2.23 19.24
N SER A 73 -3.22 1.58 19.77
CA SER A 73 -3.97 2.00 20.97
C SER A 73 -4.60 3.40 20.88
N LEU A 74 -4.99 3.81 19.67
CA LEU A 74 -5.68 5.08 19.41
C LEU A 74 -7.19 4.96 19.60
N ILE A 75 -7.74 3.75 19.43
CA ILE A 75 -9.14 3.41 19.74
C ILE A 75 -9.22 2.07 20.47
N VAL A 76 -10.35 1.82 21.12
CA VAL A 76 -10.69 0.52 21.72
C VAL A 76 -11.70 -0.23 20.84
N PRO A 77 -11.64 -1.57 20.79
CA PRO A 77 -12.63 -2.40 20.08
C PRO A 77 -14.06 -2.25 20.63
#